data_AF-A0A954BGK0-F1
#
_entry.id   AF-A0A954BGK0-F1
#
_cell.length_a   1.000
_cell.length_b   1.000
_cell.length_c   1.000
_cell.angle_alpha   90.00
_cell.angle_beta   90.00
_cell.angle_gamma   90.00
#
_symmetry.space_group_name_H-M   'P 1'
#
loop_
_entity.id
_entity.type
_entity.pdbx_description
1 polymer ?
#
loop_
_entity_poly.entity_id
_entity_poly.type
_entity_poly.pdbx_seq_one_letter_code
_entity_poly.pdbx_strand_id
1 'polypeptide(L)' 'MRNGGRIAAAIDVLSDVLTRHQPVKSAARDWGKRARYAGSKDRAWVSGLVLDALRKKNSIAHAMGD' A
#
# COMPACT_ATOMS: atom_id res chain seq x y z
N MET A 1 -1.79 -5.66 14.17
CA MET A 1 -1.61 -6.56 13.01
C MET A 1 -0.24 -7.24 13.03
N ARG A 2 -0.11 -8.49 12.57
CA ARG A 2 1.20 -9.16 12.35
C ARG A 2 1.83 -8.70 11.03
N ASN A 3 3.14 -8.86 10.87
CA ASN A 3 3.88 -8.39 9.68
C ASN A 3 3.28 -8.85 8.36
N GLY A 4 2.89 -10.13 8.24
CA GLY A 4 2.24 -10.66 7.03
C GLY A 4 0.95 -9.92 6.67
N GLY A 5 0.11 -9.60 7.66
CA GLY A 5 -1.10 -8.81 7.42
C GLY A 5 -0.81 -7.39 6.95
N ARG A 6 0.30 -6.78 7.41
CA ARG A 6 0.69 -5.45 6.95
C ARG A 6 1.15 -5.45 5.51
N ILE A 7 1.93 -6.46 5.12
CA ILE A 7 2.40 -6.62 3.74
C ILE A 7 1.22 -6.87 2.81
N ALA A 8 0.31 -7.79 3.18
CA ALA A 8 -0.91 -8.05 2.41
C ALA A 8 -1.75 -6.77 2.22
N ALA A 9 -1.95 -6.00 3.29
CA ALA A 9 -2.64 -4.72 3.20
C ALA A 9 -1.96 -3.70 2.27
N ALA A 10 -0.62 -3.63 2.26
CA ALA A 10 0.11 -2.75 1.35
C ALA A 10 -0.03 -3.19 -0.11
N ILE A 11 -0.03 -4.50 -0.38
CA ILE A 11 -0.30 -5.07 -1.71
C ILE A 11 -1.69 -4.67 -2.18
N ASP A 12 -2.73 -4.88 -1.36
CA ASP A 12 -4.11 -4.52 -1.70
C ASP A 12 -4.24 -3.03 -2.08
N VAL A 13 -3.62 -2.15 -1.28
CA VAL A 13 -3.63 -0.70 -1.55
C VAL A 13 -2.86 -0.38 -2.83
N LEU A 14 -1.71 -1.01 -3.08
CA LEU A 14 -0.96 -0.83 -4.33
C LEU A 14 -1.76 -1.32 -5.54
N SER A 15 -2.50 -2.43 -5.43
CA SER A 15 -3.39 -2.90 -6.48
C SER A 15 -4.48 -1.87 -6.79
N ASP A 16 -5.17 -1.33 -5.77
CA ASP A 16 -6.16 -0.27 -5.96
C ASP A 16 -5.55 0.95 -6.68
N VAL A 17 -4.30 1.31 -6.39
CA VAL A 17 -3.61 2.43 -7.06
C VAL A 17 -3.21 2.10 -8.51
N LEU A 18 -2.56 0.95 -8.72
CA LEU A 18 -1.90 0.63 -9.98
C LEU A 18 -2.87 0.07 -11.02
N THR A 19 -3.87 -0.72 -10.61
CA THR A 19 -4.79 -1.40 -11.55
C THR A 19 -6.12 -0.68 -11.68
N ARG A 20 -6.59 -0.01 -10.62
CA ARG A 20 -7.84 0.78 -10.67
C ARG A 20 -7.60 2.27 -10.85
N HIS A 21 -6.34 2.68 -11.01
CA HIS A 21 -5.92 4.08 -11.16
C HIS A 21 -6.47 5.01 -10.07
N GLN A 22 -6.70 4.47 -8.86
CA GLN A 22 -7.21 5.26 -7.75
C GLN A 22 -6.07 6.10 -7.14
N PRO A 23 -6.29 7.39 -6.84
CA PRO A 23 -5.28 8.19 -6.14
C PRO A 23 -4.89 7.55 -4.80
N VAL A 24 -3.58 7.50 -4.50
CA VAL A 24 -3.04 6.80 -3.30
C VAL A 24 -3.70 7.22 -1.99
N LYS A 25 -4.00 8.52 -1.82
CA LYS A 25 -4.71 9.04 -0.63
C LYS A 25 -6.11 8.45 -0.49
N SER A 26 -6.81 8.28 -1.61
CA SER A 26 -8.15 7.71 -1.65
C SER A 26 -8.12 6.21 -1.36
N ALA A 27 -7.21 5.48 -2.02
CA ALA A 27 -7.04 4.04 -1.82
C ALA A 27 -6.68 3.69 -0.36
N ALA A 28 -5.72 4.41 0.23
CA ALA A 28 -5.34 4.23 1.63
C ALA A 28 -6.48 4.56 2.61
N ARG A 29 -7.27 5.60 2.32
CA ARG A 29 -8.44 5.96 3.14
C ARG A 29 -9.51 4.87 3.08
N ASP A 30 -9.83 4.39 1.90
CA ASP A 30 -10.90 3.41 1.70
C ASP A 30 -10.49 2.04 2.25
N TRP A 31 -9.24 1.64 2.10
CA TRP A 31 -8.68 0.51 2.85
C TRP A 31 -8.82 0.71 4.36
N GLY A 32 -8.45 1.88 4.89
CA GLY A 32 -8.55 2.19 6.32
C GLY A 32 -9.98 2.16 6.88
N LYS A 33 -11.00 2.39 6.06
CA LYS A 33 -12.42 2.20 6.43
C LYS A 33 -12.77 0.71 6.57
N ARG A 34 -12.26 -0.15 5.67
CA ARG A 34 -12.48 -1.61 5.70
C ARG A 34 -11.67 -2.30 6.80
N ALA A 35 -10.41 -1.89 7.00
CA ALA A 35 -9.48 -2.43 7.97
C ALA A 35 -9.71 -1.89 9.39
N ARG A 36 -10.90 -2.17 9.96
CA ARG A 36 -11.29 -1.75 11.32
C ARG A 36 -10.35 -2.29 12.41
N TYR A 37 -9.68 -3.41 12.13
CA TYR A 37 -8.70 -4.03 13.02
C TYR A 37 -7.31 -3.35 12.99
N ALA A 38 -7.04 -2.46 12.03
CA ALA A 38 -5.76 -1.79 11.90
C ALA A 38 -5.72 -0.53 12.78
N GLY A 39 -4.81 -0.53 13.77
CA GLY A 39 -4.55 0.65 14.60
C GLY A 39 -3.77 1.74 13.86
N SER A 40 -3.56 2.89 14.52
CA SER A 40 -2.84 4.04 13.95
C SER A 40 -1.42 3.68 13.46
N LYS A 41 -0.66 2.92 14.26
CA LYS A 41 0.68 2.44 13.89
C LYS A 41 0.67 1.54 12.65
N ASP A 42 -0.32 0.65 12.56
CA ASP A 42 -0.48 -0.26 11.44
C ASP A 42 -0.80 0.53 10.16
N ARG A 43 -1.72 1.50 10.23
CA ARG A 43 -2.09 2.39 9.11
C ARG A 43 -0.93 3.25 8.64
N ALA A 44 -0.15 3.80 9.57
CA ALA A 44 1.04 4.59 9.26
C ALA A 44 2.09 3.72 8.54
N TRP A 45 2.34 2.51 9.04
CA TRP A 45 3.29 1.59 8.42
C TRP A 45 2.88 1.21 6.98
N VAL A 46 1.61 0.81 6.79
CA VAL A 46 1.09 0.45 5.46
C VAL A 46 1.18 1.64 4.50
N SER A 47 0.75 2.82 4.92
CA SER A 47 0.78 4.02 4.06
C SER A 47 2.20 4.43 3.70
N GLY A 48 3.14 4.32 4.64
CA GLY A 48 4.56 4.58 4.40
C GLY A 48 5.14 3.63 3.36
N LEU A 49 4.93 2.32 3.53
CA LEU A 49 5.44 1.31 2.60
C LEU A 49 4.86 1.50 1.19
N VAL A 50 3.56 1.76 1.06
CA VAL A 50 2.90 2.03 -0.23
C VAL A 50 3.55 3.24 -0.91
N LEU A 51 3.75 4.34 -0.19
CA LEU A 51 4.36 5.55 -0.75
C LEU A 51 5.80 5.29 -1.18
N ASP A 52 6.59 4.56 -0.39
CA ASP A 52 7.96 4.24 -0.72
C ASP A 52 8.07 3.33 -1.95
N ALA A 53 7.18 2.35 -2.08
CA ALA A 53 7.07 1.51 -3.26
C ALA A 53 6.73 2.33 -4.51
N LEU A 54 5.75 3.24 -4.43
CA LEU A 54 5.37 4.10 -5.56
C LEU A 54 6.49 5.07 -5.95
N ARG A 55 7.21 5.65 -4.99
CA ARG A 55 8.37 6.53 -5.26
C ARG A 55 9.49 5.81 -5.99
N LYS A 56 9.70 4.53 -5.69
CA LYS A 56 10.76 3.70 -6.29
C LYS A 56 10.25 2.82 -7.43
N LYS A 57 9.01 3.02 -7.92
CA LYS A 57 8.35 2.13 -8.88
C LYS A 57 9.22 1.81 -10.09
N ASN A 58 9.79 2.82 -10.74
CA ASN A 58 10.59 2.62 -11.95
C ASN A 58 11.92 1.92 -11.65
N SER A 59 12.56 2.23 -10.52
CA SER A 59 13.78 1.53 -10.09
C SER A 59 13.52 0.07 -9.74
N ILE A 60 12.37 -0.22 -9.10
CA ILE A 60 11.96 -1.59 -8.75
C ILE A 60 11.62 -2.38 -10.02
N ALA A 61 10.84 -1.80 -10.93
CA ALA A 61 10.53 -2.38 -12.24
C ALA A 61 11.81 -2.73 -13.01
N HIS A 62 12.74 -1.76 -13.13
CA HIS A 62 14.03 -2.00 -13.78
C HIS A 62 14.83 -3.14 -13.11
N ALA A 63 14.87 -3.19 -11.79
CA ALA A 63 15.54 -4.27 -11.04
C ALA A 63 14.86 -5.64 -11.21
N MET A 64 13.56 -5.66 -11.51
CA MET A 64 12.80 -6.87 -11.81
C MET A 64 12.90 -7.31 -13.27
N GLY A 65 13.59 -6.55 -14.12
CA GLY A 65 13.75 -6.85 -15.54
C GLY A 65 12.60 -6.38 -16.43
N ASP A 66 11.75 -5.48 -15.92
CA ASP A 66 10.75 -4.74 -16.71
C ASP A 66 11.38 -3.55 -17.47
#